data_AF-A0A812WPU7-F1
#
_entry.id   AF-A0A812WPU7-F1
#
_cell.length_a   1.000
_cell.length_b   1.000
_cell.length_c   1.000
_cell.angle_alpha   90.00
_cell.angle_beta   90.00
_cell.angle_gamma   90.00
#
_symmetry.space_group_name_H-M   'P 1'
#
loop_
_entity.id
_entity.type
_entity.pdbx_description
1 polymer ?
#
loop_
_entity_poly.entity_id
_entity_poly.type
_entity_poly.pdbx_seq_one_letter_code
_entity_poly.pdbx_strand_id
1 'polypeptide(L)'
;MPIGRCRSWEEALAAEHDKVTAFEARFHAFIVEVVQWVKQVPEGGMALLPAGWLRNSVSKEEEDADDSGHCVLLVLVRGREESSETCDLAVVNTGDGLQYHPAVASGQAPHPSMPLRDALVLSGCSRAGLCSSAFWYLIYRQLLFPCDSNGPRFLYGVVLPFANKKPLRLNNGSKSEKWTRPLPIPAGGDKSFALCVERALLLCFAAAGLSKDEASWWAMVRSRVGLLETIEEALPTEASSTTPGELALVHVAASALCRAAAEHAQHFKGSRYPEPGAYEEVRRLADRVLQKVALLEESGGELQSAQPPPAALPNLQKSATRFEHFERLVKEDVEKLKGEVVLTSRLQEEIIEALVFLQAGFDPNAAGSGIMLPLDSLGLKAQLLTLLINQQDQIAHAPASCFAVVAHLLTRLLPMPLPIDHPRKAELCFWSQDMVYETKVPASTRLRPGAVRRNVQSCD
;
A
#
# COMPACT_ATOMS: atom_id res chain seq x y z
N MET A 1 -35.38 -9.11 -45.44
CA MET A 1 -34.50 -8.72 -44.33
C MET A 1 -34.24 -9.95 -43.49
N PRO A 2 -33.02 -10.52 -43.46
CA PRO A 2 -32.72 -11.63 -42.59
C PRO A 2 -32.40 -11.10 -41.18
N ILE A 3 -33.08 -11.66 -40.19
CA ILE A 3 -32.86 -11.42 -38.77
C ILE A 3 -31.43 -11.88 -38.45
N GLY A 4 -30.54 -10.93 -38.17
CA GLY A 4 -29.17 -11.19 -37.74
C GLY A 4 -29.18 -11.97 -36.43
N ARG A 5 -28.58 -13.16 -36.45
CA ARG A 5 -28.57 -14.10 -35.32
C ARG A 5 -27.78 -13.53 -34.14
N CYS A 6 -28.39 -13.62 -32.96
CA CYS A 6 -27.87 -13.37 -31.62
C CYS A 6 -26.63 -14.21 -31.24
N ARG A 7 -25.50 -14.10 -31.94
CA ARG A 7 -24.23 -14.73 -31.52
C ARG A 7 -23.48 -13.92 -30.46
N SER A 8 -23.73 -12.61 -30.37
CA SER A 8 -22.98 -11.70 -29.48
C SER A 8 -23.29 -11.84 -27.99
N TRP A 9 -24.47 -12.36 -27.62
CA TRP A 9 -24.87 -12.44 -26.21
C TRP A 9 -24.37 -13.71 -25.52
N GLU A 10 -24.38 -14.85 -26.21
CA GLU A 10 -23.83 -16.11 -25.69
C GLU A 10 -22.30 -16.04 -25.53
N GLU A 11 -21.60 -15.39 -26.47
CA GLU A 11 -20.15 -15.17 -26.39
C GLU A 11 -19.77 -14.20 -25.25
N ALA A 12 -20.56 -13.13 -25.03
CA ALA A 12 -20.35 -12.22 -23.91
C ALA A 12 -20.62 -12.88 -22.55
N LEU A 13 -21.66 -13.71 -22.44
CA LEU A 13 -21.93 -14.49 -21.24
C LEU A 13 -20.83 -15.53 -20.95
N ALA A 14 -20.31 -16.20 -21.98
CA ALA A 14 -19.21 -17.13 -21.84
C ALA A 14 -17.92 -16.42 -21.37
N ALA A 15 -17.58 -15.27 -21.96
CA ALA A 15 -16.41 -14.49 -21.56
C ALA A 15 -16.51 -13.92 -20.14
N GLU A 16 -17.73 -13.54 -19.71
CA GLU A 16 -17.98 -13.11 -18.33
C GLU A 16 -17.87 -14.28 -17.35
N HIS A 17 -18.42 -15.44 -17.72
CA HIS A 17 -18.27 -16.67 -16.97
C HIS A 17 -16.80 -17.08 -16.81
N ASP A 18 -15.99 -16.96 -17.87
CA ASP A 18 -14.55 -17.26 -17.83
C ASP A 18 -13.77 -16.29 -16.92
N LYS A 19 -14.11 -14.99 -16.91
CA LYS A 19 -13.48 -14.00 -16.03
C LYS A 19 -13.81 -14.23 -14.56
N VAL A 20 -15.08 -14.51 -14.25
CA VAL A 20 -15.52 -14.86 -12.89
C VAL A 20 -14.79 -16.13 -12.44
N THR A 21 -14.73 -17.15 -13.30
CA THR A 21 -14.02 -18.40 -13.03
C THR A 21 -12.52 -18.16 -12.79
N ALA A 22 -11.87 -17.29 -13.56
CA ALA A 22 -10.45 -16.96 -13.37
C ALA A 22 -10.18 -16.18 -12.06
N PHE A 23 -11.07 -15.27 -11.67
CA PHE A 23 -10.97 -14.58 -10.38
C PHE A 23 -11.17 -15.55 -9.21
N GLU A 24 -12.21 -16.39 -9.26
CA GLU A 24 -12.48 -17.41 -8.24
C GLU A 24 -11.30 -18.38 -8.11
N ALA A 25 -10.68 -18.79 -9.23
CA ALA A 25 -9.50 -19.62 -9.22
C ALA A 25 -8.30 -18.96 -8.52
N ARG A 26 -8.03 -17.67 -8.79
CA ARG A 26 -6.96 -16.92 -8.11
C ARG A 26 -7.24 -16.72 -6.63
N PHE A 27 -8.49 -16.41 -6.27
CA PHE A 27 -8.86 -16.26 -4.88
C PHE A 27 -8.75 -17.59 -4.12
N HIS A 28 -9.19 -18.69 -4.72
CA HIS A 28 -9.00 -20.03 -4.17
C HIS A 28 -7.51 -20.34 -3.97
N ALA A 29 -6.65 -20.06 -4.97
CA ALA A 29 -5.20 -20.25 -4.85
C ALA A 29 -4.62 -19.44 -3.68
N PHE A 30 -4.99 -18.17 -3.55
CA PHE A 30 -4.60 -17.32 -2.42
C PHE A 30 -5.05 -17.90 -1.06
N ILE A 31 -6.28 -18.40 -0.95
CA ILE A 31 -6.75 -19.05 0.29
C ILE A 31 -5.93 -20.30 0.62
N VAL A 32 -5.55 -21.09 -0.40
CA VAL A 32 -4.67 -22.26 -0.21
C VAL A 32 -3.31 -21.82 0.34
N GLU A 33 -2.71 -20.76 -0.20
CA GLU A 33 -1.44 -20.20 0.28
C GLU A 33 -1.53 -19.71 1.72
N VAL A 34 -2.55 -18.92 2.05
CA VAL A 34 -2.80 -18.45 3.44
C VAL A 34 -2.91 -19.65 4.40
N VAL A 35 -3.67 -20.67 4.04
CA VAL A 35 -3.82 -21.88 4.86
C VAL A 35 -2.48 -22.60 5.03
N GLN A 36 -1.66 -22.67 3.98
CA GLN A 36 -0.31 -23.25 4.07
C GLN A 36 0.58 -22.45 5.02
N TRP A 37 0.58 -21.12 4.93
CA TRP A 37 1.33 -20.26 5.85
C TRP A 37 0.89 -20.46 7.30
N VAL A 38 -0.42 -20.49 7.56
CA VAL A 38 -0.98 -20.74 8.89
C VAL A 38 -0.58 -22.12 9.43
N LYS A 39 -0.54 -23.15 8.57
CA LYS A 39 -0.08 -24.50 8.94
C LYS A 39 1.41 -24.53 9.29
N GLN A 40 2.22 -23.73 8.58
CA GLN A 40 3.67 -23.65 8.71
C GLN A 40 4.14 -22.82 9.91
N VAL A 41 3.24 -22.09 10.59
CA VAL A 41 3.59 -21.36 11.82
C VAL A 41 4.18 -22.34 12.84
N PRO A 42 5.45 -22.18 13.25
CA PRO A 42 6.11 -23.10 14.17
C PRO A 42 5.55 -22.94 15.59
N GLU A 43 5.87 -23.88 16.46
CA GLU A 43 5.48 -23.81 17.87
C GLU A 43 6.16 -22.64 18.57
N GLY A 44 5.39 -21.94 19.41
CA GLY A 44 5.81 -20.63 19.92
C GLY A 44 5.93 -19.53 18.85
N GLY A 45 5.67 -19.86 17.59
CA GLY A 45 5.67 -18.92 16.47
C GLY A 45 4.40 -18.09 16.40
N MET A 46 4.46 -17.05 15.57
CA MET A 46 3.35 -16.14 15.34
C MET A 46 3.26 -15.77 13.86
N ALA A 47 2.06 -15.38 13.44
CA ALA A 47 1.82 -14.81 12.13
C ALA A 47 0.91 -13.57 12.25
N LEU A 48 1.25 -12.53 11.49
CA LEU A 48 0.45 -11.33 11.35
C LEU A 48 -0.23 -11.37 9.98
N LEU A 49 -1.55 -11.34 9.94
CA LEU A 49 -2.33 -11.43 8.70
C LEU A 49 -3.24 -10.21 8.55
N PRO A 50 -3.31 -9.61 7.34
CA PRO A 50 -4.24 -8.53 7.07
C PRO A 50 -5.67 -9.08 7.02
N ALA A 51 -6.61 -8.29 7.54
CA ALA A 51 -8.04 -8.51 7.46
C ALA A 51 -8.77 -7.16 7.38
N GLY A 52 -10.09 -7.19 7.30
CA GLY A 52 -10.90 -5.99 7.25
C GLY A 52 -12.15 -6.19 6.41
N TRP A 53 -12.72 -5.09 5.97
CA TRP A 53 -13.89 -5.11 5.09
C TRP A 53 -13.93 -3.87 4.20
N LEU A 54 -14.52 -4.03 3.02
CA LEU A 54 -14.90 -2.94 2.14
C LEU A 54 -16.42 -2.73 2.18
N ARG A 55 -16.87 -1.49 2.03
CA ARG A 55 -18.29 -1.13 1.95
C ARG A 55 -18.70 -0.84 0.50
N ASN A 56 -19.93 -1.20 0.13
CA ASN A 56 -20.43 -1.06 -1.25
C ASN A 56 -20.77 0.39 -1.64
N SER A 57 -20.96 1.28 -0.67
CA SER A 57 -21.31 2.66 -0.93
C SER A 57 -20.73 3.59 0.14
N VAL A 58 -20.02 4.62 -0.34
CA VAL A 58 -20.04 5.91 0.34
C VAL A 58 -21.48 6.38 0.19
N SER A 59 -22.26 6.39 1.27
CA SER A 59 -23.60 6.98 1.23
C SER A 59 -23.49 8.38 0.65
N LYS A 60 -24.15 8.65 -0.48
CA LYS A 60 -24.15 9.95 -1.18
C LYS A 60 -24.61 11.13 -0.31
N GLU A 61 -25.11 10.85 0.89
CA GLU A 61 -25.66 11.81 1.84
C GLU A 61 -24.59 12.37 2.81
N GLU A 62 -23.39 11.77 2.87
CA GLU A 62 -22.25 12.29 3.63
C GLU A 62 -21.08 12.54 2.68
N GLU A 63 -21.00 13.76 2.11
CA GLU A 63 -19.91 14.21 1.22
C GLU A 63 -18.51 14.16 1.87
N ASP A 64 -18.40 13.84 3.16
CA ASP A 64 -17.15 13.86 3.94
C ASP A 64 -16.67 12.48 4.44
N ALA A 65 -17.36 11.38 4.13
CA ALA A 65 -16.97 10.05 4.62
C ALA A 65 -16.13 9.29 3.59
N ASP A 66 -14.81 9.30 3.78
CA ASP A 66 -13.80 8.38 3.19
C ASP A 66 -14.04 6.89 3.61
N ASP A 67 -15.29 6.43 3.65
CA ASP A 67 -15.71 5.13 4.19
C ASP A 67 -15.61 4.01 3.14
N SER A 68 -14.49 3.96 2.42
CA SER A 68 -14.21 2.95 1.40
C SER A 68 -13.92 1.56 2.00
N GLY A 69 -13.59 1.49 3.30
CA GLY A 69 -13.33 0.26 4.01
C GLY A 69 -12.59 0.47 5.33
N HIS A 70 -12.35 -0.62 6.05
CA HIS A 70 -11.69 -0.60 7.35
C HIS A 70 -10.69 -1.75 7.47
N CYS A 71 -9.47 -1.43 7.91
CA CYS A 71 -8.39 -2.40 8.08
C CYS A 71 -8.32 -2.93 9.51
N VAL A 72 -8.09 -4.24 9.63
CA VAL A 72 -7.93 -4.97 10.88
C VAL A 72 -6.71 -5.88 10.74
N LEU A 73 -5.96 -6.07 11.82
CA LEU A 73 -4.85 -7.01 11.83
C LEU A 73 -5.17 -8.22 12.70
N LEU A 74 -4.92 -9.41 12.17
CA LEU A 74 -5.05 -10.67 12.88
C LEU A 74 -3.68 -11.14 13.33
N VAL A 75 -3.52 -11.41 14.62
CA VAL A 75 -2.30 -11.99 15.18
C VAL A 75 -2.59 -13.42 15.61
N LEU A 76 -2.03 -14.37 14.89
CA LEU A 76 -2.06 -15.78 15.24
C LEU A 76 -0.84 -16.12 16.08
N VAL A 77 -1.05 -16.78 17.22
CA VAL A 77 0.03 -17.25 18.10
C VAL A 77 -0.15 -18.74 18.36
N ARG A 78 0.85 -19.55 18.02
CA ARG A 78 0.85 -20.99 18.30
C ARG A 78 1.46 -21.24 19.68
N GLY A 79 0.82 -22.12 20.46
CA GLY A 79 1.34 -22.55 21.76
C GLY A 79 2.76 -23.12 21.66
N ARG A 80 3.52 -23.03 22.77
CA ARG A 80 4.89 -23.57 22.88
C ARG A 80 4.93 -25.07 23.19
N GLU A 81 3.80 -25.67 23.54
CA GLU A 81 3.71 -27.09 23.82
C GLU A 81 3.65 -27.87 22.50
N GLU A 82 4.51 -28.89 22.39
CA GLU A 82 4.72 -29.72 21.18
C GLU A 82 3.47 -30.49 20.73
N SER A 83 2.48 -30.62 21.62
CA SER A 83 1.17 -31.20 21.36
C SER A 83 0.03 -30.18 21.33
N SER A 84 0.32 -28.87 21.23
CA SER A 84 -0.74 -27.85 21.27
C SER A 84 -1.57 -27.90 19.98
N GLU A 85 -2.71 -28.59 20.05
CA GLU A 85 -3.78 -28.51 19.06
C GLU A 85 -4.52 -27.16 19.09
N THR A 86 -4.08 -26.25 19.97
CA THR A 86 -4.69 -24.95 20.15
C THR A 86 -3.76 -23.82 19.74
N CYS A 87 -4.34 -22.77 19.18
CA CYS A 87 -3.70 -21.49 18.94
C CYS A 87 -4.53 -20.37 19.58
N ASP A 88 -3.91 -19.24 19.83
CA ASP A 88 -4.61 -18.02 20.22
C ASP A 88 -4.69 -17.10 18.99
N LEU A 89 -5.85 -16.50 18.73
CA LEU A 89 -6.07 -15.56 17.62
C LEU A 89 -6.49 -14.22 18.19
N ALA A 90 -5.69 -13.18 17.98
CA ALA A 90 -6.05 -11.82 18.36
C ALA A 90 -6.51 -11.00 17.17
N VAL A 91 -7.50 -10.15 17.40
CA VAL A 91 -8.02 -9.18 16.44
C VAL A 91 -7.67 -7.79 16.94
N VAL A 92 -6.83 -7.08 16.19
CA VAL A 92 -6.33 -5.74 16.51
C VAL A 92 -7.09 -4.73 15.66
N ASN A 93 -7.71 -3.75 16.31
CA ASN A 93 -8.60 -2.81 15.66
C ASN A 93 -8.49 -1.43 16.31
N THR A 94 -8.60 -0.37 15.51
CA THR A 94 -8.51 1.02 15.94
C THR A 94 -9.66 1.91 15.45
N GLY A 95 -10.71 1.32 14.87
CA GLY A 95 -11.89 2.07 14.42
C GLY A 95 -13.17 1.23 14.44
N ASP A 96 -13.86 1.11 13.31
CA ASP A 96 -15.15 0.43 13.23
C ASP A 96 -15.05 -1.02 13.73
N GLY A 97 -15.96 -1.44 14.62
CA GLY A 97 -15.91 -2.73 15.30
C GLY A 97 -15.31 -2.70 16.72
N LEU A 98 -14.79 -1.56 17.18
CA LEU A 98 -14.30 -1.40 18.56
C LEU A 98 -15.40 -1.60 19.63
N GLN A 99 -16.68 -1.47 19.29
CA GLN A 99 -17.80 -1.80 20.18
C GLN A 99 -17.85 -3.29 20.59
N TYR A 100 -17.15 -4.17 19.87
CA TYR A 100 -17.01 -5.58 20.22
C TYR A 100 -15.79 -5.85 21.10
N HIS A 101 -14.92 -4.86 21.29
CA HIS A 101 -13.73 -4.98 22.11
C HIS A 101 -14.05 -4.84 23.60
N PRO A 102 -13.24 -5.46 24.47
CA PRO A 102 -13.40 -5.34 25.91
C PRO A 102 -13.21 -3.89 26.39
N ALA A 103 -14.13 -3.39 27.21
CA ALA A 103 -13.95 -2.14 27.93
C ALA A 103 -13.50 -2.41 29.37
N VAL A 104 -12.60 -1.57 29.89
CA VAL A 104 -12.14 -1.63 31.28
C VAL A 104 -12.45 -0.29 31.94
N ALA A 105 -13.17 -0.30 33.06
CA ALA A 105 -13.33 0.91 33.87
C ALA A 105 -11.98 1.31 34.48
N SER A 106 -11.57 2.56 34.25
CA SER A 106 -10.30 3.13 34.71
C SER A 106 -10.51 4.53 35.26
N GLY A 107 -9.65 4.94 36.21
CA GLY A 107 -9.73 6.23 36.88
C GLY A 107 -10.58 6.19 38.16
N GLN A 108 -10.42 7.23 38.98
CA GLN A 108 -11.21 7.44 40.19
C GLN A 108 -12.29 8.49 39.94
N ALA A 109 -13.37 8.44 40.73
CA ALA A 109 -14.36 9.50 40.75
C ALA A 109 -13.70 10.88 40.98
N PRO A 110 -14.18 11.96 40.35
CA PRO A 110 -15.44 12.09 39.61
C PRO A 110 -15.36 11.80 38.10
N HIS A 111 -14.18 11.44 37.56
CA HIS A 111 -13.99 11.27 36.12
C HIS A 111 -13.56 9.83 35.76
N PRO A 112 -14.44 8.84 35.97
CA PRO A 112 -14.18 7.50 35.47
C PRO A 112 -14.15 7.52 33.94
N SER A 113 -13.21 6.78 33.37
CA SER A 113 -13.10 6.52 31.94
C SER A 113 -13.34 5.04 31.67
N MET A 114 -13.81 4.72 30.47
CA MET A 114 -13.93 3.33 30.00
C MET A 114 -13.08 3.11 28.77
N PRO A 115 -11.74 3.11 28.90
CA PRO A 115 -10.86 2.76 27.78
C PRO A 115 -11.21 1.37 27.24
N LEU A 116 -11.18 1.28 25.93
CA LEU A 116 -11.31 0.01 25.21
C LEU A 116 -9.94 -0.64 25.08
N ARG A 117 -9.93 -1.96 24.97
CA ARG A 117 -8.72 -2.69 24.65
C ARG A 117 -8.46 -2.65 23.16
N ASP A 118 -7.20 -2.43 22.82
CA ASP A 118 -6.67 -2.38 21.47
C ASP A 118 -6.83 -3.70 20.68
N ALA A 119 -6.98 -4.82 21.38
CA ALA A 119 -7.24 -6.11 20.75
C ALA A 119 -8.23 -7.00 21.51
N LEU A 120 -8.91 -7.86 20.75
CA LEU A 120 -9.72 -8.96 21.26
C LEU A 120 -8.95 -10.27 21.06
N VAL A 121 -8.59 -10.96 22.15
CA VAL A 121 -7.80 -12.21 22.10
C VAL A 121 -8.70 -13.44 22.28
N LEU A 122 -8.90 -14.20 21.22
CA LEU A 122 -9.62 -15.46 21.22
C LEU A 122 -8.66 -16.57 21.67
N SER A 123 -8.88 -17.12 22.86
CA SER A 123 -8.00 -18.14 23.43
C SER A 123 -8.50 -19.55 23.20
N GLY A 124 -7.56 -20.45 22.91
CA GLY A 124 -7.84 -21.87 22.69
C GLY A 124 -8.62 -22.16 21.41
N CYS A 125 -8.34 -21.42 20.33
CA CYS A 125 -8.86 -21.72 19.00
C CYS A 125 -8.31 -23.07 18.54
N SER A 126 -9.17 -23.92 17.96
CA SER A 126 -8.69 -25.19 17.40
C SER A 126 -7.81 -24.92 16.19
N ARG A 127 -6.63 -25.55 16.15
CA ARG A 127 -5.73 -25.47 15.00
C ARG A 127 -6.42 -25.98 13.73
N ALA A 128 -7.21 -27.04 13.82
CA ALA A 128 -7.98 -27.54 12.68
C ALA A 128 -8.99 -26.50 12.16
N GLY A 129 -9.63 -25.77 13.07
CA GLY A 129 -10.52 -24.66 12.73
C GLY A 129 -9.80 -23.52 12.02
N LEU A 130 -8.64 -23.10 12.55
CA LEU A 130 -7.82 -22.05 11.95
C LEU A 130 -7.08 -22.49 10.68
N CYS A 131 -6.90 -23.79 10.44
CA CYS A 131 -6.37 -24.32 9.18
C CYS A 131 -7.48 -24.57 8.14
N SER A 132 -8.73 -24.21 8.44
CA SER A 132 -9.85 -24.36 7.51
C SER A 132 -9.81 -23.29 6.43
N SER A 133 -9.86 -23.71 5.16
CA SER A 133 -10.01 -22.79 4.03
C SER A 133 -11.32 -21.99 4.12
N ALA A 134 -12.40 -22.59 4.64
CA ALA A 134 -13.67 -21.92 4.81
C ALA A 134 -13.56 -20.74 5.80
N PHE A 135 -12.81 -20.90 6.89
CA PHE A 135 -12.57 -19.81 7.85
C PHE A 135 -11.89 -18.62 7.17
N TRP A 136 -10.78 -18.85 6.47
CA TRP A 136 -10.04 -17.78 5.78
C TRP A 136 -10.80 -17.20 4.60
N TYR A 137 -11.56 -18.00 3.86
CA TYR A 137 -12.49 -17.51 2.85
C TYR A 137 -13.48 -16.50 3.45
N LEU A 138 -14.08 -16.80 4.61
CA LEU A 138 -15.00 -15.89 5.28
C LEU A 138 -14.33 -14.62 5.81
N ILE A 139 -13.05 -14.68 6.17
CA ILE A 139 -12.26 -13.49 6.52
C ILE A 139 -12.02 -12.64 5.26
N TYR A 140 -11.39 -13.21 4.23
CA TYR A 140 -10.93 -12.45 3.06
C TYR A 140 -12.04 -12.07 2.08
N ARG A 141 -13.18 -12.78 2.06
CA ARG A 141 -14.33 -12.36 1.23
C ARG A 141 -14.80 -10.95 1.58
N GLN A 142 -14.61 -10.51 2.83
CA GLN A 142 -15.03 -9.19 3.28
C GLN A 142 -14.20 -8.07 2.64
N LEU A 143 -12.95 -8.37 2.27
CA LEU A 143 -12.05 -7.47 1.57
C LEU A 143 -12.24 -7.50 0.05
N LEU A 144 -12.73 -8.60 -0.51
CA LEU A 144 -12.81 -8.78 -1.97
C LEU A 144 -14.20 -8.56 -2.56
N PHE A 145 -15.24 -8.81 -1.77
CA PHE A 145 -16.63 -8.67 -2.19
C PHE A 145 -17.30 -7.66 -1.25
N PRO A 146 -17.25 -6.36 -1.55
CA PRO A 146 -17.93 -5.38 -0.73
C PRO A 146 -19.43 -5.70 -0.72
N CYS A 147 -20.01 -5.72 0.47
CA CYS A 147 -21.41 -6.11 0.69
C CYS A 147 -21.83 -5.59 2.05
N ASP A 148 -23.08 -5.13 2.18
CA ASP A 148 -23.61 -4.61 3.46
C ASP A 148 -23.67 -5.69 4.55
N SER A 149 -23.63 -6.97 4.14
CA SER A 149 -23.52 -8.11 5.07
C SER A 149 -22.09 -8.37 5.56
N ASN A 150 -21.07 -7.83 4.88
CA ASN A 150 -19.67 -7.90 5.29
C ASN A 150 -19.37 -6.67 6.17
N GLY A 151 -18.54 -6.85 7.20
CA GLY A 151 -18.30 -5.79 8.17
C GLY A 151 -18.05 -6.31 9.58
N PRO A 152 -17.96 -5.41 10.56
CA PRO A 152 -17.60 -5.80 11.92
C PRO A 152 -18.63 -6.78 12.50
N ARG A 153 -19.92 -6.60 12.22
CA ARG A 153 -20.96 -7.50 12.71
C ARG A 153 -20.77 -8.94 12.21
N PHE A 154 -20.33 -9.12 10.97
CA PHE A 154 -20.08 -10.45 10.42
C PHE A 154 -18.81 -11.06 10.99
N LEU A 155 -17.71 -10.30 11.00
CA LEU A 155 -16.44 -10.74 11.59
C LEU A 155 -16.63 -11.15 13.06
N TYR A 156 -17.06 -10.22 13.92
CA TYR A 156 -17.19 -10.44 15.35
C TYR A 156 -18.37 -11.34 15.72
N GLY A 157 -19.51 -11.23 15.03
CA GLY A 157 -20.72 -11.97 15.36
C GLY A 157 -20.76 -13.40 14.82
N VAL A 158 -20.10 -13.68 13.70
CA VAL A 158 -20.20 -14.96 12.98
C VAL A 158 -18.86 -15.66 12.87
N VAL A 159 -17.85 -14.99 12.32
CA VAL A 159 -16.58 -15.65 11.95
C VAL A 159 -15.72 -15.97 13.17
N LEU A 160 -15.51 -15.01 14.08
CA LEU A 160 -14.65 -15.22 15.25
C LEU A 160 -15.20 -16.26 16.26
N PRO A 161 -16.51 -16.28 16.59
CA PRO A 161 -17.07 -17.31 17.47
C PRO A 161 -16.94 -18.73 16.91
N PHE A 162 -16.91 -18.89 15.58
CA PHE A 162 -16.66 -20.18 14.94
C PHE A 162 -15.23 -20.69 15.22
N ALA A 163 -14.24 -19.81 15.33
CA ALA A 163 -12.84 -20.18 15.50
C ALA A 163 -12.55 -20.85 16.86
N ASN A 164 -13.16 -20.36 17.94
CA ASN A 164 -12.91 -20.85 19.30
C ASN A 164 -14.13 -21.47 19.99
N LYS A 165 -15.29 -21.53 19.31
CA LYS A 165 -16.55 -22.09 19.79
C LYS A 165 -17.03 -21.48 21.11
N LYS A 166 -16.70 -20.22 21.37
CA LYS A 166 -17.08 -19.48 22.58
C LYS A 166 -17.76 -18.16 22.21
N PRO A 167 -18.77 -17.70 22.98
CA PRO A 167 -19.25 -16.33 22.88
C PRO A 167 -18.10 -15.33 23.09
N LEU A 168 -18.08 -14.23 22.32
CA LEU A 168 -16.99 -13.24 22.37
C LEU A 168 -16.70 -12.73 23.79
N ARG A 169 -17.75 -12.49 24.58
CA ARG A 169 -17.64 -11.97 25.96
C ARG A 169 -16.83 -12.87 26.90
N LEU A 170 -16.73 -14.17 26.61
CA LEU A 170 -15.95 -15.12 27.43
C LEU A 170 -14.46 -15.09 27.13
N ASN A 171 -14.01 -14.26 26.17
CA ASN A 171 -12.59 -14.14 25.82
C ASN A 171 -11.83 -13.11 26.67
N ASN A 172 -12.50 -12.46 27.64
CA ASN A 172 -11.91 -11.57 28.63
C ASN A 172 -11.20 -12.32 29.77
N GLY A 173 -10.25 -13.19 29.42
CA GLY A 173 -9.44 -13.94 30.39
C GLY A 173 -8.10 -13.28 30.74
N SER A 174 -7.42 -13.84 31.75
CA SER A 174 -6.09 -13.40 32.20
C SER A 174 -5.02 -13.36 31.10
N LYS A 175 -5.12 -14.22 30.07
CA LYS A 175 -4.23 -14.14 28.89
C LYS A 175 -4.40 -12.83 28.12
N SER A 176 -5.64 -12.41 27.87
CA SER A 176 -5.94 -11.14 27.21
C SER A 176 -5.35 -9.96 28.00
N GLU A 177 -5.46 -9.97 29.33
CA GLU A 177 -4.86 -8.96 30.24
C GLU A 177 -3.34 -8.82 30.13
N LYS A 178 -2.63 -9.89 29.81
CA LYS A 178 -1.17 -9.84 29.65
C LYS A 178 -0.77 -9.24 28.30
N TRP A 179 -1.55 -9.52 27.25
CA TRP A 179 -1.20 -9.17 25.88
C TRP A 179 -1.71 -7.81 25.43
N THR A 180 -2.78 -7.32 26.04
CA THR A 180 -3.51 -6.13 25.58
C THR A 180 -3.44 -5.01 26.60
N ARG A 181 -3.66 -3.77 26.14
CA ARG A 181 -3.69 -2.60 27.01
C ARG A 181 -4.98 -1.82 26.82
N PRO A 182 -5.60 -1.32 27.90
CA PRO A 182 -6.65 -0.35 27.77
C PRO A 182 -6.04 0.96 27.27
N LEU A 183 -6.48 1.45 26.12
CA LEU A 183 -6.02 2.70 25.55
C LEU A 183 -7.22 3.55 25.14
N PRO A 184 -7.13 4.88 25.30
CA PRO A 184 -8.15 5.76 24.75
C PRO A 184 -8.12 5.67 23.21
N ILE A 185 -9.30 5.64 22.60
CA ILE A 185 -9.42 5.80 21.15
C ILE A 185 -8.96 7.23 20.81
N PRO A 186 -8.05 7.41 19.84
CA PRO A 186 -7.65 8.75 19.40
C PRO A 186 -8.89 9.55 18.98
N ALA A 187 -9.01 10.80 19.43
CA ALA A 187 -10.17 11.64 19.14
C ALA A 187 -10.39 11.86 17.62
N GLY A 188 -9.32 11.81 16.82
CA GLY A 188 -9.36 11.89 15.35
C GLY A 188 -9.46 10.55 14.62
N GLY A 189 -9.59 9.44 15.34
CA GLY A 189 -9.49 8.09 14.79
C GLY A 189 -8.09 7.71 14.31
N ASP A 190 -8.00 6.58 13.61
CA ASP A 190 -6.76 6.05 13.03
C ASP A 190 -6.89 5.91 11.51
N LYS A 191 -6.95 7.05 10.82
CA LYS A 191 -7.21 7.09 9.36
C LYS A 191 -6.15 6.36 8.51
N SER A 192 -4.91 6.32 8.98
CA SER A 192 -3.80 5.65 8.27
C SER A 192 -3.59 4.20 8.70
N PHE A 193 -4.32 3.72 9.71
CA PHE A 193 -4.11 2.41 10.35
C PHE A 193 -2.70 2.21 10.96
N ALA A 194 -1.91 3.29 11.09
CA ALA A 194 -0.59 3.23 11.66
C ALA A 194 -0.64 2.84 13.15
N LEU A 195 -1.68 3.28 13.86
CA LEU A 195 -1.89 2.84 15.24
C LEU A 195 -2.28 1.36 15.27
N CYS A 196 -3.10 0.87 14.35
CA CYS A 196 -3.45 -0.55 14.25
C CYS A 196 -2.20 -1.43 14.13
N VAL A 197 -1.26 -1.04 13.26
CA VAL A 197 0.04 -1.71 13.11
C VAL A 197 0.85 -1.65 14.40
N GLU A 198 0.97 -0.47 15.02
CA GLU A 198 1.71 -0.32 16.29
C GLU A 198 1.13 -1.22 17.40
N ARG A 199 -0.20 -1.28 17.53
CA ARG A 199 -0.88 -2.14 18.52
C ARG A 199 -0.68 -3.62 18.21
N ALA A 200 -0.67 -4.02 16.94
CA ALA A 200 -0.40 -5.39 16.55
C ALA A 200 1.03 -5.80 16.90
N LEU A 201 2.02 -4.95 16.63
CA LEU A 201 3.40 -5.18 17.04
C LEU A 201 3.54 -5.31 18.56
N LEU A 202 2.91 -4.42 19.32
CA LEU A 202 2.92 -4.48 20.78
C LEU A 202 2.35 -5.81 21.29
N LEU A 203 1.23 -6.27 20.71
CA LEU A 203 0.64 -7.56 21.03
C LEU A 203 1.56 -8.72 20.67
N CYS A 204 2.19 -8.70 19.49
CA CYS A 204 3.18 -9.71 19.08
C CYS A 204 4.33 -9.81 20.09
N PHE A 205 4.91 -8.69 20.50
CA PHE A 205 5.99 -8.69 21.50
C PHE A 205 5.52 -9.17 22.87
N ALA A 206 4.34 -8.76 23.32
CA ALA A 206 3.77 -9.26 24.57
C ALA A 206 3.48 -10.78 24.51
N ALA A 207 3.02 -11.29 23.37
CA ALA A 207 2.80 -12.72 23.13
C ALA A 207 4.12 -13.51 23.06
N ALA A 208 5.20 -12.90 22.57
CA ALA A 208 6.55 -13.47 22.63
C ALA A 208 7.10 -13.57 24.07
N GLY A 209 6.46 -12.91 25.03
CA GLY A 209 6.83 -12.94 26.45
C GLY A 209 7.69 -11.75 26.88
N LEU A 210 7.81 -10.71 26.05
CA LEU A 210 8.47 -9.47 26.45
C LEU A 210 7.66 -8.78 27.55
N SER A 211 8.38 -8.12 28.46
CA SER A 211 7.79 -7.24 29.46
C SER A 211 7.07 -6.06 28.81
N LYS A 212 6.26 -5.34 29.60
CA LYS A 212 5.46 -4.23 29.07
C LYS A 212 6.36 -3.10 28.54
N ASP A 213 7.41 -2.78 29.26
CA ASP A 213 8.44 -1.83 28.86
C ASP A 213 9.16 -2.29 27.59
N GLU A 214 9.67 -3.52 27.52
CA GLU A 214 10.33 -4.02 26.31
C GLU A 214 9.41 -4.00 25.08
N ALA A 215 8.19 -4.53 25.20
CA ALA A 215 7.23 -4.55 24.10
C ALA A 215 6.88 -3.14 23.62
N SER A 216 6.78 -2.18 24.55
CA SER A 216 6.52 -0.77 24.22
C SER A 216 7.71 -0.15 23.51
N TRP A 217 8.93 -0.42 23.97
CA TRP A 217 10.16 0.05 23.33
C TRP A 217 10.26 -0.43 21.88
N TRP A 218 10.06 -1.73 21.64
CA TRP A 218 10.15 -2.30 20.31
C TRP A 218 9.04 -1.81 19.37
N ALA A 219 7.79 -1.83 19.83
CA ALA A 219 6.64 -1.46 19.00
C ALA A 219 6.58 0.04 18.70
N MET A 220 6.93 0.89 19.66
CA MET A 220 6.75 2.35 19.53
C MET A 220 8.03 3.06 19.13
N VAL A 221 9.19 2.69 19.70
CA VAL A 221 10.44 3.43 19.47
C VAL A 221 11.26 2.78 18.36
N ARG A 222 11.58 1.48 18.47
CA ARG A 222 12.44 0.81 17.48
C ARG A 222 11.82 0.71 16.09
N SER A 223 10.50 0.55 15.99
CA SER A 223 9.80 0.61 14.70
C SER A 223 10.03 1.96 14.00
N ARG A 224 9.96 3.08 14.75
CA ARG A 224 10.20 4.43 14.24
C ARG A 224 11.68 4.69 13.95
N VAL A 225 12.59 4.07 14.71
CA VAL A 225 14.02 4.06 14.37
C VAL A 225 14.23 3.46 13.00
N GLY A 226 13.71 2.25 12.74
CA GLY A 226 13.86 1.60 11.44
C GLY A 226 13.24 2.40 10.29
N LEU A 227 12.09 3.05 10.52
CA LEU A 227 11.49 3.96 9.54
C LEU A 227 12.40 5.16 9.24
N LEU A 228 12.99 5.78 10.27
CA LEU A 228 13.85 6.94 10.11
C LEU A 228 15.20 6.57 9.46
N GLU A 229 15.75 5.40 9.76
CA GLU A 229 16.92 4.84 9.07
C GLU A 229 16.62 4.62 7.58
N THR A 230 15.46 4.06 7.24
CA THR A 230 15.03 3.88 5.84
C THR A 230 14.87 5.23 5.12
N ILE A 231 14.30 6.23 5.80
CA ILE A 231 14.17 7.60 5.26
C ILE A 231 15.56 8.21 5.06
N GLU A 232 16.49 8.04 6.01
CA GLU A 232 17.86 8.55 5.92
C GLU A 232 18.61 7.99 4.70
N GLU A 233 18.47 6.68 4.47
CA GLU A 233 19.04 5.98 3.31
C GLU A 233 18.45 6.46 1.98
N ALA A 234 17.15 6.77 1.97
CA ALA A 234 16.45 7.29 0.80
C ALA A 234 16.74 8.79 0.53
N LEU A 235 17.20 9.55 1.52
CA LEU A 235 17.53 10.96 1.34
C LEU A 235 18.74 11.10 0.41
N PRO A 236 18.63 11.93 -0.64
CA PRO A 236 19.72 12.16 -1.57
C PRO A 236 20.90 12.86 -0.90
N THR A 237 22.07 12.77 -1.54
CA THR A 237 23.29 13.44 -1.07
C THR A 237 23.31 14.92 -1.49
N GLU A 238 22.56 15.28 -2.54
CA GLU A 238 22.52 16.63 -3.11
C GLU A 238 21.15 17.28 -2.91
N ALA A 239 21.13 18.59 -2.60
CA ALA A 239 19.92 19.37 -2.35
C ALA A 239 18.97 19.48 -3.54
N SER A 240 19.51 19.44 -4.76
CA SER A 240 18.77 19.69 -5.99
C SER A 240 17.62 18.72 -6.23
N SER A 241 17.57 17.58 -5.52
CA SER A 241 16.57 16.53 -5.69
C SER A 241 15.63 16.30 -4.50
N THR A 242 15.58 17.20 -3.49
CA THR A 242 14.63 17.07 -2.36
C THR A 242 13.64 18.22 -2.28
N THR A 243 12.36 17.91 -2.19
CA THR A 243 11.29 18.92 -2.08
C THR A 243 11.11 19.38 -0.63
N PRO A 244 10.63 20.61 -0.39
CA PRO A 244 10.31 21.07 0.98
C PRO A 244 9.29 20.18 1.70
N GLY A 245 8.37 19.57 0.96
CA GLY A 245 7.38 18.63 1.51
C GLY A 245 8.03 17.35 2.04
N GLU A 246 9.01 16.80 1.32
CA GLU A 246 9.76 15.63 1.77
C GLU A 246 10.60 15.96 3.01
N LEU A 247 11.30 17.10 3.02
CA LEU A 247 12.05 17.55 4.19
C LEU A 247 11.13 17.74 5.41
N ALA A 248 9.94 18.33 5.22
CA ALA A 248 8.94 18.45 6.28
C ALA A 248 8.47 17.08 6.80
N LEU A 249 8.29 16.07 5.94
CA LEU A 249 7.96 14.71 6.37
C LEU A 249 9.09 14.09 7.20
N VAL A 250 10.36 14.33 6.84
CA VAL A 250 11.51 13.87 7.64
C VAL A 250 11.53 14.53 9.01
N HIS A 251 11.29 15.85 9.09
CA HIS A 251 11.16 16.56 10.38
C HIS A 251 10.03 15.97 11.25
N VAL A 252 8.88 15.65 10.64
CA VAL A 252 7.76 15.01 11.34
C VAL A 252 8.15 13.61 11.84
N ALA A 253 8.83 12.81 11.01
CA ALA A 253 9.27 11.47 11.39
C ALA A 253 10.29 11.50 12.55
N ALA A 254 11.30 12.36 12.48
CA ALA A 254 12.29 12.56 13.54
C ALA A 254 11.62 13.06 14.83
N SER A 255 10.72 14.03 14.73
CA SER A 255 9.96 14.55 15.88
C SER A 255 9.07 13.47 16.52
N ALA A 256 8.43 12.63 15.70
CA ALA A 256 7.59 11.53 16.19
C ALA A 256 8.43 10.46 16.90
N LEU A 257 9.63 10.13 16.40
CA LEU A 257 10.56 9.23 17.07
C LEU A 257 11.00 9.80 18.43
N CYS A 258 11.45 11.05 18.47
CA CYS A 258 11.88 11.71 19.71
C CYS A 258 10.75 11.76 20.75
N ARG A 259 9.51 12.06 20.32
CA ARG A 259 8.34 12.06 21.20
C ARG A 259 8.05 10.66 21.75
N ALA A 260 8.05 9.64 20.89
CA ALA A 260 7.81 8.26 21.32
C ALA A 260 8.87 7.80 22.34
N ALA A 261 10.15 8.13 22.11
CA ALA A 261 11.24 7.82 23.04
C ALA A 261 11.08 8.56 24.37
N ALA A 262 10.72 9.84 24.34
CA ALA A 262 10.48 10.64 25.55
C ALA A 262 9.27 10.12 26.35
N GLU A 263 8.16 9.82 25.69
CA GLU A 263 6.97 9.24 26.32
C GLU A 263 7.29 7.88 26.96
N HIS A 264 8.05 7.03 26.26
CA HIS A 264 8.51 5.75 26.79
C HIS A 264 9.35 5.94 28.06
N ALA A 265 10.36 6.83 28.01
CA ALA A 265 11.21 7.15 29.16
C ALA A 265 10.41 7.69 30.36
N GLN A 266 9.35 8.45 30.11
CA GLN A 266 8.47 8.98 31.16
C GLN A 266 7.58 7.90 31.79
N HIS A 267 7.01 7.00 30.99
CA HIS A 267 6.11 5.96 31.46
C HIS A 267 6.84 4.82 32.18
N PHE A 268 8.08 4.52 31.77
CA PHE A 268 8.87 3.41 32.30
C PHE A 268 10.08 3.89 33.11
N LYS A 269 9.92 4.99 33.86
CA LYS A 269 10.96 5.48 34.77
C LYS A 269 11.39 4.38 35.75
N GLY A 270 12.68 4.07 35.76
CA GLY A 270 13.24 3.03 36.61
C GLY A 270 13.15 1.61 36.05
N SER A 271 12.64 1.44 34.82
CA SER A 271 12.84 0.17 34.11
C SER A 271 14.34 -0.03 33.79
N ARG A 272 14.76 -1.30 33.75
CA ARG A 272 16.06 -1.71 33.23
C ARG A 272 16.12 -1.71 31.70
N TYR A 273 14.98 -1.54 31.04
CA TYR A 273 14.85 -1.45 29.59
C TYR A 273 14.42 -0.04 29.13
N PRO A 274 14.90 0.40 27.97
CA PRO A 274 15.92 -0.24 27.12
C PRO A 274 17.32 -0.25 27.77
N GLU A 275 18.27 -0.94 27.15
CA GLU A 275 19.65 -0.99 27.60
C GLU A 275 20.24 0.43 27.78
N PRO A 276 21.16 0.63 28.74
CA PRO A 276 21.83 1.91 28.94
C PRO A 276 22.44 2.42 27.63
N GLY A 277 22.09 3.64 27.22
CA GLY A 277 22.55 4.25 25.97
C GLY A 277 21.57 4.15 24.79
N ALA A 278 20.54 3.31 24.85
CA ALA A 278 19.60 3.17 23.74
C ALA A 278 18.83 4.46 23.41
N TYR A 279 18.48 5.28 24.42
CA TYR A 279 17.88 6.60 24.18
C TYR A 279 18.87 7.58 23.54
N GLU A 280 20.15 7.46 23.86
CA GLU A 280 21.21 8.28 23.28
C GLU A 280 21.45 7.89 21.81
N GLU A 281 21.34 6.60 21.47
CA GLU A 281 21.36 6.16 20.07
C GLU A 281 20.19 6.73 19.26
N VAL A 282 18.97 6.71 19.83
CA VAL A 282 17.80 7.32 19.20
C VAL A 282 18.03 8.81 18.95
N ARG A 283 18.56 9.51 19.96
CA ARG A 283 18.91 10.93 19.83
C ARG A 283 19.95 11.16 18.73
N ARG A 284 21.04 10.39 18.71
CA ARG A 284 22.10 10.51 17.69
C ARG A 284 21.59 10.27 16.29
N LEU A 285 20.70 9.30 16.09
CA LEU A 285 20.04 9.06 14.81
C LEU A 285 19.20 10.28 14.41
N ALA A 286 18.34 10.77 15.30
CA ALA A 286 17.51 11.94 15.00
C ALA A 286 18.35 13.18 14.70
N ASP A 287 19.38 13.47 15.51
CA ASP A 287 20.28 14.61 15.32
C ASP A 287 21.05 14.48 13.99
N ARG A 288 21.53 13.28 13.64
CA ARG A 288 22.22 13.02 12.37
C ARG A 288 21.31 13.26 11.16
N VAL A 289 20.08 12.74 11.19
CA VAL A 289 19.12 12.90 10.10
C VAL A 289 18.70 14.37 9.97
N LEU A 290 18.43 15.05 11.08
CA LEU A 290 18.09 16.46 11.09
C LEU A 290 19.25 17.34 10.61
N GLN A 291 20.50 16.98 10.93
CA GLN A 291 21.66 17.67 10.40
C GLN A 291 21.79 17.47 8.88
N LYS A 292 21.54 16.26 8.37
CA LYS A 292 21.51 15.99 6.92
C LYS A 292 20.41 16.83 6.23
N VAL A 293 19.21 16.89 6.83
CA VAL A 293 18.11 17.74 6.35
C VAL A 293 18.49 19.22 6.35
N ALA A 294 19.10 19.73 7.43
CA ALA A 294 19.55 21.11 7.50
C ALA A 294 20.58 21.45 6.41
N LEU A 295 21.52 20.55 6.12
CA LEU A 295 22.47 20.72 5.03
C LEU A 295 21.78 20.75 3.65
N LEU A 296 20.75 19.92 3.44
CA LEU A 296 19.94 19.93 2.21
C LEU A 296 19.11 21.22 2.08
N GLU A 297 18.58 21.73 3.20
CA GLU A 297 17.86 23.01 3.25
C GLU A 297 18.79 24.20 2.95
N GLU A 298 20.01 24.20 3.50
CA GLU A 298 21.02 25.24 3.28
C GLU A 298 21.62 25.22 1.87
N SER A 299 21.88 24.01 1.32
CA SER A 299 22.45 23.86 -0.02
C SER A 299 21.42 24.04 -1.14
N GLY A 300 20.13 23.90 -0.83
CA GLY A 300 19.04 24.26 -1.75
C GLY A 300 18.78 25.77 -1.81
N GLY A 301 19.81 26.62 -1.75
CA GLY A 301 19.71 28.08 -1.64
C GLY A 301 18.58 28.71 -2.47
N GLU A 302 17.85 29.66 -1.87
CA GLU A 302 16.55 30.13 -2.36
C GLU A 302 15.75 29.01 -3.04
N LEU A 303 15.48 27.93 -2.29
CA LEU A 303 14.28 27.10 -2.50
C LEU A 303 13.11 28.09 -2.40
N GLN A 304 12.85 28.81 -3.51
CA GLN A 304 11.68 29.62 -3.72
C GLN A 304 10.58 28.72 -3.22
N SER A 305 9.92 29.16 -2.16
CA SER A 305 8.74 28.52 -1.61
C SER A 305 7.91 28.10 -2.81
N ALA A 306 8.02 26.84 -3.20
CA ALA A 306 7.18 26.23 -4.19
C ALA A 306 5.84 25.97 -3.49
N GLN A 307 5.30 26.99 -2.84
CA GLN A 307 3.88 27.15 -2.90
C GLN A 307 3.57 27.17 -4.40
N PRO A 308 2.78 26.23 -4.91
CA PRO A 308 2.23 26.42 -6.25
C PRO A 308 1.65 27.84 -6.25
N PRO A 309 1.94 28.68 -7.26
CA PRO A 309 1.45 30.04 -7.30
C PRO A 309 -0.05 29.98 -6.97
N PRO A 310 -0.56 30.82 -6.05
CA PRO A 310 -1.96 30.74 -5.66
C PRO A 310 -2.76 30.78 -6.94
N ALA A 311 -3.44 29.67 -7.22
CA ALA A 311 -4.28 29.56 -8.38
C ALA A 311 -5.47 30.48 -8.11
N ALA A 312 -5.30 31.78 -8.38
CA ALA A 312 -6.40 32.54 -8.91
C ALA A 312 -6.82 31.73 -10.14
N LEU A 313 -7.90 30.98 -10.01
CA LEU A 313 -8.60 30.41 -11.13
C LEU A 313 -9.52 31.53 -11.64
N PRO A 314 -9.07 32.46 -12.51
CA PRO A 314 -10.04 33.21 -13.28
C PRO A 314 -10.85 32.16 -14.04
N ASN A 315 -12.17 32.26 -14.01
CA ASN A 315 -13.10 31.35 -14.67
C ASN A 315 -12.51 30.84 -16.00
N LEU A 316 -11.91 29.65 -15.97
CA LEU A 316 -11.17 29.12 -17.11
C LEU A 316 -12.20 28.78 -18.17
N GLN A 317 -12.24 29.57 -19.24
CA GLN A 317 -12.99 29.17 -20.42
C GLN A 317 -12.42 27.84 -20.92
N LYS A 318 -13.29 26.88 -21.23
CA LYS A 318 -12.95 25.51 -21.68
C LYS A 318 -11.98 25.45 -22.89
N SER A 319 -11.71 26.58 -23.54
CA SER A 319 -10.71 26.73 -24.59
C SER A 319 -9.27 26.87 -24.07
N ALA A 320 -9.06 27.33 -22.83
CA ALA A 320 -7.73 27.60 -22.27
C ALA A 320 -6.93 26.33 -21.90
N THR A 321 -7.55 25.16 -21.93
CA THR A 321 -6.87 23.86 -21.77
C THR A 321 -6.32 23.30 -23.09
N ARG A 322 -6.41 24.04 -24.20
CA ARG A 322 -5.77 23.69 -25.47
C ARG A 322 -4.44 24.43 -25.60
N PHE A 323 -3.34 23.72 -25.38
CA PHE A 323 -1.98 24.26 -25.51
C PHE A 323 -1.52 24.23 -26.98
N GLU A 324 -2.05 25.13 -27.82
CA GLU A 324 -1.77 25.18 -29.27
C GLU A 324 -0.31 25.52 -29.65
N HIS A 325 0.56 25.81 -28.67
CA HIS A 325 1.97 26.16 -28.92
C HIS A 325 2.98 25.05 -28.57
N PHE A 326 2.60 24.01 -27.84
CA PHE A 326 3.49 22.86 -27.61
C PHE A 326 3.54 21.89 -28.80
N GLU A 327 2.60 21.97 -29.74
CA GLU A 327 2.61 21.17 -30.98
C GLU A 327 3.63 21.67 -32.02
N ARG A 328 4.27 22.83 -31.80
CA ARG A 328 5.16 23.45 -32.82
C ARG A 328 6.63 23.56 -32.44
N LEU A 329 7.01 23.26 -31.19
CA LEU A 329 8.39 23.48 -30.71
C LEU A 329 9.30 22.27 -30.72
N VAL A 330 8.82 21.08 -31.07
CA VAL A 330 9.67 19.89 -31.20
C VAL A 330 9.81 19.54 -32.68
N LYS A 331 10.62 20.35 -33.38
CA LYS A 331 11.06 20.05 -34.76
C LYS A 331 12.33 19.21 -34.81
N GLU A 332 12.99 19.02 -33.66
CA GLU A 332 14.11 18.11 -33.54
C GLU A 332 13.61 16.74 -33.09
N ASP A 333 14.09 15.72 -33.80
CA ASP A 333 13.75 14.32 -33.59
C ASP A 333 14.20 13.88 -32.19
N VAL A 334 13.26 13.91 -31.23
CA VAL A 334 13.47 13.56 -29.80
C VAL A 334 14.04 12.14 -29.66
N GLU A 335 13.84 11.29 -30.66
CA GLU A 335 14.44 9.95 -30.70
C GLU A 335 15.98 10.00 -30.67
N LYS A 336 16.60 11.08 -31.16
CA LYS A 336 18.05 11.28 -31.06
C LYS A 336 18.54 11.71 -29.67
N LEU A 337 17.65 12.28 -28.85
CA LEU A 337 17.94 12.70 -27.47
C LEU A 337 17.72 11.58 -26.45
N LYS A 338 17.01 10.50 -26.83
CA LYS A 338 16.79 9.36 -25.94
C LYS A 338 18.09 8.63 -25.61
N GLY A 339 19.01 8.42 -26.56
CA GLY A 339 20.13 7.50 -26.34
C GLY A 339 19.64 6.05 -26.07
N GLU A 340 20.56 5.11 -25.86
CA GLU A 340 20.17 3.76 -25.40
C GLU A 340 19.70 3.84 -23.94
N VAL A 341 18.47 3.37 -23.68
CA VAL A 341 17.89 3.36 -22.34
C VAL A 341 18.67 2.37 -21.47
N VAL A 342 19.50 2.89 -20.57
CA VAL A 342 20.16 2.06 -19.54
C VAL A 342 19.26 2.06 -18.31
N LEU A 343 18.41 1.05 -18.22
CA LEU A 343 17.47 0.89 -17.11
C LEU A 343 18.22 0.50 -15.83
N THR A 344 18.09 1.34 -14.80
CA THR A 344 18.78 1.14 -13.52
C THR A 344 17.94 0.35 -12.51
N SER A 345 16.62 0.22 -12.73
CA SER A 345 15.74 -0.59 -11.90
C SER A 345 14.70 -1.37 -12.72
N ARG A 346 14.39 -2.59 -12.25
CA ARG A 346 13.41 -3.52 -12.85
C ARG A 346 11.99 -2.94 -12.94
N LEU A 347 11.64 -2.07 -11.99
CA LEU A 347 10.33 -1.41 -11.93
C LEU A 347 10.15 -0.39 -13.06
N GLN A 348 11.22 0.33 -13.42
CA GLN A 348 11.20 1.31 -14.53
C GLN A 348 11.06 0.62 -15.88
N GLU A 349 11.70 -0.54 -16.05
CA GLU A 349 11.59 -1.40 -17.25
C GLU A 349 10.14 -1.83 -17.48
N GLU A 350 9.50 -2.40 -16.45
CA GLU A 350 8.11 -2.87 -16.52
C GLU A 350 7.11 -1.72 -16.79
N ILE A 351 7.35 -0.53 -16.24
CA ILE A 351 6.48 0.64 -16.42
C ILE A 351 6.61 1.23 -17.82
N ILE A 352 7.83 1.40 -18.35
CA ILE A 352 8.03 1.91 -19.71
C ILE A 352 7.48 0.90 -20.72
N GLU A 353 7.77 -0.38 -20.55
CA GLU A 353 7.23 -1.44 -21.41
C GLU A 353 5.70 -1.42 -21.39
N ALA A 354 5.08 -1.32 -20.20
CA ALA A 354 3.63 -1.21 -20.09
C ALA A 354 3.06 0.03 -20.81
N LEU A 355 3.73 1.19 -20.72
CA LEU A 355 3.27 2.43 -21.35
C LEU A 355 3.46 2.45 -22.87
N VAL A 356 4.59 1.93 -23.37
CA VAL A 356 4.84 1.76 -24.81
C VAL A 356 3.87 0.73 -25.40
N PHE A 357 3.58 -0.32 -24.65
CA PHE A 357 2.60 -1.34 -25.02
C PHE A 357 1.17 -0.78 -25.06
N LEU A 358 0.79 0.08 -24.12
CA LEU A 358 -0.48 0.81 -24.13
C LEU A 358 -0.61 1.80 -25.32
N GLN A 359 0.51 2.34 -25.81
CA GLN A 359 0.54 3.24 -26.98
C GLN A 359 0.38 2.48 -28.30
N ALA A 360 0.97 1.28 -28.44
CA ALA A 360 0.95 0.49 -29.67
C ALA A 360 -0.37 -0.29 -29.87
N GLY A 361 -1.15 -0.52 -28.82
CA GLY A 361 -2.38 -1.33 -28.86
C GLY A 361 -3.64 -0.62 -29.39
N PHE A 362 -3.58 0.65 -29.78
CA PHE A 362 -4.76 1.45 -30.15
C PHE A 362 -4.82 1.73 -31.66
N ASP A 363 -5.92 1.34 -32.31
CA ASP A 363 -6.22 1.71 -33.71
C ASP A 363 -6.86 3.11 -33.76
N PRO A 364 -6.18 4.14 -34.28
CA PRO A 364 -6.72 5.49 -34.40
C PRO A 364 -7.93 5.58 -35.36
N ASN A 365 -8.21 4.54 -36.15
CA ASN A 365 -9.35 4.50 -37.07
C ASN A 365 -10.64 3.95 -36.45
N ALA A 366 -10.61 3.46 -35.19
CA ALA A 366 -11.80 3.03 -34.45
C ALA A 366 -12.62 4.24 -33.94
N ALA A 367 -13.06 5.11 -34.85
CA ALA A 367 -13.63 6.44 -34.61
C ALA A 367 -15.08 6.46 -34.04
N GLY A 368 -15.48 5.47 -33.24
CA GLY A 368 -16.87 5.30 -32.79
C GLY A 368 -17.14 5.34 -31.28
N SER A 369 -16.14 5.11 -30.41
CA SER A 369 -16.36 5.00 -28.96
C SER A 369 -16.03 6.32 -28.26
N GLY A 370 -17.01 6.88 -27.53
CA GLY A 370 -16.99 8.22 -26.92
C GLY A 370 -16.03 8.39 -25.73
N ILE A 371 -14.87 7.74 -25.73
CA ILE A 371 -13.80 7.96 -24.75
C ILE A 371 -12.64 8.63 -25.48
N MET A 372 -12.74 9.95 -25.63
CA MET A 372 -11.59 10.78 -25.97
C MET A 372 -10.70 10.91 -24.74
N LEU A 373 -9.87 9.90 -24.47
CA LEU A 373 -8.55 10.18 -23.91
C LEU A 373 -7.66 10.55 -25.09
N PRO A 374 -7.02 11.73 -25.12
CA PRO A 374 -6.12 12.06 -26.22
C PRO A 374 -4.96 11.07 -26.20
N LEU A 375 -4.93 10.10 -27.12
CA LEU A 375 -3.84 9.14 -27.27
C LEU A 375 -2.47 9.82 -27.37
N ASP A 376 -2.46 11.02 -27.97
CA ASP A 376 -1.32 11.92 -28.05
C ASP A 376 -0.74 12.27 -26.67
N SER A 377 -1.56 12.30 -25.61
CA SER A 377 -1.14 12.60 -24.25
C SER A 377 -0.42 11.43 -23.55
N LEU A 378 -0.77 10.18 -23.88
CA LEU A 378 -0.10 8.98 -23.35
C LEU A 378 1.26 8.79 -24.03
N GLY A 379 1.32 8.98 -25.35
CA GLY A 379 2.59 8.95 -26.09
C GLY A 379 3.58 10.02 -25.63
N LEU A 380 3.10 11.26 -25.42
CA LEU A 380 3.92 12.33 -24.88
C LEU A 380 4.43 12.02 -23.47
N LYS A 381 3.62 11.40 -22.61
CA LYS A 381 4.00 11.02 -21.24
C LYS A 381 4.96 9.84 -21.19
N ALA A 382 4.81 8.85 -22.08
CA ALA A 382 5.77 7.76 -22.23
C ALA A 382 7.13 8.31 -22.70
N GLN A 383 7.14 9.19 -23.70
CA GLN A 383 8.36 9.89 -24.16
C GLN A 383 8.98 10.74 -23.05
N LEU A 384 8.16 11.44 -22.25
CA LEU A 384 8.63 12.21 -21.09
C LEU A 384 9.28 11.32 -20.04
N LEU A 385 8.68 10.17 -19.72
CA LEU A 385 9.25 9.17 -18.80
C LEU A 385 10.57 8.61 -19.31
N THR A 386 10.66 8.26 -20.60
CA THR A 386 11.91 7.80 -21.21
C THR A 386 12.99 8.87 -21.14
N LEU A 387 12.65 10.14 -21.41
CA LEU A 387 13.58 11.25 -21.36
C LEU A 387 14.05 11.55 -19.92
N LEU A 388 13.13 11.53 -18.95
CA LEU A 388 13.45 11.70 -17.53
C LEU A 388 14.35 10.59 -17.00
N ILE A 389 14.14 9.34 -17.44
CA ILE A 389 14.96 8.20 -17.03
C ILE A 389 16.34 8.26 -17.67
N ASN A 390 16.43 8.58 -18.96
CA ASN A 390 17.72 8.65 -19.65
C ASN A 390 18.54 9.87 -19.24
N GLN A 391 17.91 10.91 -18.70
CA GLN A 391 18.57 12.09 -18.18
C GLN A 391 18.50 12.16 -16.64
N GLN A 392 18.28 11.03 -15.96
CA GLN A 392 18.05 11.02 -14.50
C GLN A 392 19.23 11.56 -13.69
N ASP A 393 20.45 11.43 -14.23
CA ASP A 393 21.68 11.94 -13.61
C ASP A 393 21.90 13.44 -13.89
N GLN A 394 21.14 14.03 -14.83
CA GLN A 394 21.24 15.44 -15.23
C GLN A 394 20.02 16.28 -14.83
N ILE A 395 18.88 15.64 -14.61
CA ILE A 395 17.63 16.27 -14.19
C ILE A 395 17.39 15.93 -12.72
N ALA A 396 17.59 16.93 -11.87
CA ALA A 396 17.31 16.78 -10.45
C ALA A 396 15.82 16.44 -10.21
N HIS A 397 15.54 15.55 -9.26
CA HIS A 397 14.22 14.94 -9.03
C HIS A 397 13.66 14.09 -10.17
N ALA A 398 14.44 13.65 -11.15
CA ALA A 398 13.94 12.73 -12.18
C ALA A 398 13.25 11.49 -11.60
N PRO A 399 13.75 10.81 -10.54
CA PRO A 399 13.06 9.66 -9.95
C PRO A 399 11.70 10.02 -9.34
N ALA A 400 11.63 11.12 -8.58
CA ALA A 400 10.39 11.60 -7.98
C ALA A 400 9.39 12.09 -9.04
N SER A 401 9.87 12.72 -10.13
CA SER A 401 9.06 13.15 -11.27
C SER A 401 8.54 11.95 -12.07
N CYS A 402 9.37 10.93 -12.27
CA CYS A 402 8.94 9.65 -12.84
C CYS A 402 7.85 9.02 -11.98
N PHE A 403 8.06 8.94 -10.66
CA PHE A 403 7.05 8.42 -9.75
C PHE A 403 5.77 9.25 -9.78
N ALA A 404 5.86 10.58 -9.78
CA ALA A 404 4.70 11.46 -9.83
C ALA A 404 3.93 11.34 -11.16
N VAL A 405 4.65 11.22 -12.29
CA VAL A 405 4.03 10.99 -13.61
C VAL A 405 3.36 9.62 -13.65
N VAL A 406 4.00 8.57 -13.11
CA VAL A 406 3.43 7.22 -13.01
C VAL A 406 2.21 7.19 -12.10
N ALA A 407 2.30 7.78 -10.91
CA ALA A 407 1.19 7.88 -9.98
C ALA A 407 0.04 8.67 -10.62
N HIS A 408 0.31 9.83 -11.22
CA HIS A 408 -0.70 10.62 -11.90
C HIS A 408 -1.32 9.90 -13.10
N LEU A 409 -0.53 9.13 -13.85
CA LEU A 409 -1.02 8.24 -14.90
C LEU A 409 -1.98 7.21 -14.31
N LEU A 410 -1.56 6.45 -13.31
CA LEU A 410 -2.32 5.33 -12.72
C LEU A 410 -3.56 5.77 -11.94
N THR A 411 -3.50 6.92 -11.26
CA THR A 411 -4.56 7.33 -10.34
C THR A 411 -5.49 8.41 -10.91
N ARG A 412 -5.07 9.14 -11.95
CA ARG A 412 -5.85 10.30 -12.46
C ARG A 412 -6.16 10.28 -13.94
N LEU A 413 -5.26 9.79 -14.78
CA LEU A 413 -5.43 9.85 -16.24
C LEU A 413 -5.93 8.56 -16.84
N LEU A 414 -5.42 7.43 -16.36
CA LEU A 414 -5.95 6.14 -16.71
C LEU A 414 -7.30 6.02 -15.99
N PRO A 415 -8.42 5.92 -16.73
CA PRO A 415 -9.73 5.88 -16.11
C PRO A 415 -9.77 4.60 -15.28
N MET A 416 -10.24 4.68 -14.04
CA MET A 416 -10.34 3.51 -13.18
C MET A 416 -11.04 2.38 -13.94
N PRO A 417 -10.52 1.14 -13.89
CA PRO A 417 -11.14 0.04 -14.60
C PRO A 417 -12.59 -0.06 -14.18
N LEU A 418 -13.50 0.05 -15.17
CA LEU A 418 -14.92 -0.11 -14.88
C LEU A 418 -15.12 -1.49 -14.22
N PRO A 419 -16.04 -1.57 -13.23
CA PRO A 419 -16.42 -2.82 -12.59
C PRO A 419 -16.62 -3.92 -13.63
N ILE A 420 -16.20 -5.15 -13.31
CA ILE A 420 -16.17 -6.25 -14.30
C ILE A 420 -17.54 -6.49 -14.93
N ASP A 421 -18.59 -6.28 -14.14
CA ASP A 421 -20.01 -6.37 -14.47
C ASP A 421 -20.61 -5.12 -15.12
N HIS A 422 -19.83 -4.04 -15.33
CA HIS A 422 -20.36 -2.82 -15.93
C HIS A 422 -20.85 -3.12 -17.36
N PRO A 423 -22.13 -2.89 -17.70
CA PRO A 423 -22.76 -3.40 -18.93
C PRO A 423 -22.16 -2.82 -20.21
N ARG A 424 -21.43 -1.71 -20.08
CA ARG A 424 -20.71 -1.05 -21.18
C ARG A 424 -19.19 -1.16 -21.03
N LYS A 425 -18.67 -2.10 -20.22
CA LYS A 425 -17.23 -2.26 -19.97
C LYS A 425 -16.46 -2.44 -21.27
N ALA A 426 -16.88 -3.36 -22.14
CA ALA A 426 -16.19 -3.59 -23.42
C ALA A 426 -16.11 -2.33 -24.31
N GLU A 427 -17.14 -1.49 -24.29
CA GLU A 427 -17.19 -0.24 -25.08
C GLU A 427 -16.49 0.94 -24.40
N LEU A 428 -16.54 1.02 -23.07
CA LEU A 428 -16.21 2.21 -22.28
C LEU A 428 -15.06 2.02 -21.28
N CYS A 429 -14.54 0.82 -21.11
CA CYS A 429 -13.41 0.59 -20.23
C CYS A 429 -12.15 0.51 -21.06
N PHE A 430 -11.31 1.53 -20.90
CA PHE A 430 -9.96 1.62 -21.46
C PHE A 430 -9.20 0.29 -21.33
N TRP A 431 -9.33 -0.38 -20.18
CA TRP A 431 -8.61 -1.60 -19.83
C TRP A 431 -9.18 -2.89 -20.41
N SER A 432 -10.34 -2.85 -21.07
CA SER A 432 -10.97 -4.03 -21.67
C SER A 432 -11.07 -3.98 -23.18
N GLN A 433 -10.50 -2.96 -23.82
CA GLN A 433 -10.38 -2.95 -25.27
C GLN A 433 -9.32 -3.98 -25.69
N ASP A 434 -9.58 -4.72 -26.77
CA ASP A 434 -8.65 -5.73 -27.28
C ASP A 434 -7.35 -5.05 -27.72
N MET A 435 -6.27 -5.32 -26.99
CA MET A 435 -4.95 -4.87 -27.39
C MET A 435 -4.50 -5.68 -28.60
N VAL A 436 -4.37 -5.02 -29.74
CA VAL A 436 -3.84 -5.66 -30.94
C VAL A 436 -2.35 -5.94 -30.70
N TYR A 437 -2.00 -7.20 -30.45
CA TYR A 437 -0.60 -7.63 -30.40
C TYR A 437 0.01 -7.53 -31.81
N GLU A 438 0.63 -6.41 -32.16
CA GLU A 438 1.59 -6.40 -33.25
C GLU A 438 2.92 -7.00 -32.77
N THR A 439 3.02 -8.32 -32.84
CA THR A 439 4.31 -8.97 -33.13
C THR A 439 4.77 -8.52 -34.52
N LYS A 440 5.39 -7.35 -34.62
CA LYS A 440 6.28 -6.92 -35.70
C LYS A 440 7.01 -5.64 -35.25
N VAL A 441 8.15 -5.84 -34.59
CA VAL A 441 9.24 -4.85 -34.67
C VAL A 441 9.49 -4.59 -36.17
N PRO A 442 9.45 -3.33 -36.65
CA PRO A 442 9.87 -3.03 -38.01
C PRO A 442 11.29 -3.57 -38.21
N ALA A 443 11.49 -4.32 -39.29
CA ALA A 443 12.70 -5.09 -39.56
C ALA A 443 14.00 -4.26 -39.79
N SER A 444 14.09 -3.03 -39.30
CA SER A 444 15.25 -2.13 -39.49
C SER A 444 16.28 -2.14 -38.35
N THR A 445 15.99 -2.72 -37.18
CA THR A 445 16.94 -2.81 -36.06
C THR A 445 17.39 -4.26 -35.79
N ARG A 446 17.96 -4.92 -36.81
CA ARG A 446 18.88 -6.04 -36.55
C ARG A 446 20.24 -5.46 -36.15
N LEU A 447 20.56 -5.58 -34.87
CA LEU A 447 21.94 -5.53 -34.39
C LEU A 447 22.78 -6.51 -35.22
N ARG A 448 23.74 -5.96 -35.99
CA ARG A 448 24.76 -6.75 -36.67
C ARG A 448 25.68 -7.37 -35.60
N PRO A 449 25.97 -8.67 -35.64
CA PRO A 449 27.06 -9.22 -34.85
C PRO A 449 28.40 -8.79 -35.47
N GLY A 450 29.01 -7.75 -34.90
CA GLY A 450 30.30 -7.21 -35.28
C GLY A 450 31.45 -7.79 -34.45
N ALA A 451 32.16 -8.75 -35.06
CA ALA A 451 33.60 -9.03 -34.96
C ALA A 451 34.36 -8.72 -33.65
N VAL A 452 34.59 -9.76 -32.84
CA VAL A 452 35.78 -9.84 -31.97
C VAL A 452 36.88 -10.58 -32.72
N ARG A 453 37.82 -9.83 -33.31
CA ARG A 453 39.11 -10.36 -33.77
C ARG A 453 39.95 -10.72 -32.54
N ARG A 454 40.24 -12.01 -32.35
CA ARG A 454 41.35 -12.45 -31.49
C ARG A 454 42.65 -12.26 -32.25
N ASN A 455 43.49 -11.33 -31.80
CA ASN A 455 44.92 -11.35 -32.08
C ASN A 455 45.53 -12.51 -31.27
N VAL A 456 46.00 -13.53 -31.98
CA VAL A 456 47.00 -14.46 -31.46
C VAL A 456 48.35 -13.92 -31.91
N GLN A 457 49.12 -13.38 -30.97
CA GLN A 457 50.54 -13.13 -31.15
C GLN A 457 51.27 -14.30 -30.48
N SER A 458 51.88 -15.13 -31.32
CA SER A 458 52.93 -16.07 -30.93
C SER A 458 54.22 -15.30 -30.69
N CYS A 459 54.86 -15.51 -29.54
CA CYS A 459 56.30 -15.43 -29.37
C CYS A 459 56.70 -16.46 -28.30
N ASP A 460 57.50 -17.42 -28.75
CA ASP A 460 58.40 -18.37 -28.07
C ASP A 460 57.87 -19.35 -27.01
#